data_AF-A0A1K0GAZ4-F1
#
_entry.id   AF-A0A1K0GAZ4-F1
#
_cell.length_a   1.000
_cell.length_b   1.000
_cell.length_c   1.000
_cell.angle_alpha   90.00
_cell.angle_beta   90.00
_cell.angle_gamma   90.00
#
_symmetry.space_group_name_H-M   'P 1'
#
loop_
_entity.id
_entity.type
_entity.pdbx_description
1 polymer ?
#
loop_
_entity_poly.entity_id
_entity_poly.type
_entity_poly.pdbx_seq_one_letter_code
_entity_poly.pdbx_strand_id
1 'polypeptide(L)'
;MPSNVRPLTGKGTAYQQQTRVQAIGKGLAYFSAAFIAFAFICSIAPASSPSGSHSPSSGPWRGYYSTKSGRCDPFSLPGWVDWSIGTNDLPAWRTFDPACSTTNLLGTLISTLNIEEKDPSKITPHKLHALYSASSSVEELNAFFTNRTVLMIGDHQVDQSLVSHFCALTGHTVQTVDKTHPWGSSLSSVPPKHGFTPVKNNAPLAHYCYLPEYDFLLTSVYAYGADTSDSWRGEQLYNAPGLFEDRVDDLFKPYMRDMASSSLTSPALPLPRGRSEPDLIWFNSGLWDLARWARYDIDTGVGLLENLSEERIIWWRSRMIDMLGALRKTWRRTRIVWRETAYPLASEASTVEAFLGIEGAQRKNHPLYHANRIAQLNQAQRSALDVHGDDVVKGERSRSARMPSDVVGLNFADVLMGQDQHSLNPLAPSQLPCGALFGEMMLWHLRDAVSS
;
A
#
# COMPACT_ATOMS: atom_id res chain seq x y z
N MET A 1 11.76 -59.05 100.37
CA MET A 1 12.92 -59.90 99.99
C MET A 1 13.00 -59.94 98.46
N PRO A 2 14.18 -60.02 97.84
CA PRO A 2 15.08 -58.90 97.52
C PRO A 2 15.07 -58.59 96.00
N SER A 3 15.25 -57.32 95.60
CA SER A 3 16.43 -56.79 94.91
C SER A 3 17.15 -57.74 93.94
N ASN A 4 17.27 -57.33 92.67
CA ASN A 4 18.59 -57.14 92.07
C ASN A 4 18.55 -56.21 90.85
N VAL A 5 19.53 -55.32 90.85
CA VAL A 5 19.77 -54.18 89.97
C VAL A 5 20.66 -54.61 88.79
N ARG A 6 20.39 -54.14 87.57
CA ARG A 6 21.38 -53.44 86.73
C ARG A 6 20.79 -52.91 85.41
N PRO A 7 21.11 -51.66 85.02
CA PRO A 7 20.79 -51.09 83.72
C PRO A 7 21.98 -51.23 82.76
N LEU A 8 21.72 -51.52 81.48
CA LEU A 8 22.70 -51.32 80.40
C LEU A 8 22.00 -50.86 79.11
N THR A 9 22.21 -49.57 78.83
CA THR A 9 22.31 -48.89 77.52
C THR A 9 22.03 -49.71 76.25
N GLY A 10 21.02 -49.26 75.49
CA GLY A 10 20.89 -49.51 74.06
C GLY A 10 20.62 -48.20 73.32
N LYS A 11 21.62 -47.69 72.60
CA LYS A 11 21.48 -46.58 71.65
C LYS A 11 20.53 -47.00 70.53
N GLY A 12 19.44 -46.27 70.35
CA GLY A 12 18.57 -46.38 69.17
C GLY A 12 18.29 -44.98 68.63
N THR A 13 19.06 -44.55 67.63
CA THR A 13 18.81 -43.34 66.85
C THR A 13 17.50 -43.52 66.08
N ALA A 14 16.45 -42.79 66.47
CA ALA A 14 15.19 -42.73 65.72
C ALA A 14 15.40 -41.91 64.43
N TYR A 15 15.64 -42.62 63.34
CA TYR A 15 15.72 -42.06 61.99
C TYR A 15 14.31 -41.64 61.54
N GLN A 16 14.00 -40.33 61.59
CA GLN A 16 12.76 -39.80 61.04
C GLN A 16 12.78 -39.94 59.51
N GLN A 17 12.02 -40.89 59.00
CA GLN A 17 11.86 -41.13 57.57
C GLN A 17 11.04 -39.98 56.97
N GLN A 18 11.72 -39.02 56.32
CA GLN A 18 11.05 -37.95 55.58
C GLN A 18 10.19 -38.56 54.46
N THR A 19 8.90 -38.28 54.47
CA THR A 19 8.00 -38.70 53.41
C THR A 19 8.37 -37.98 52.10
N ARG A 20 8.24 -38.67 50.94
CA ARG A 20 8.55 -38.08 49.61
C ARG A 20 7.89 -36.72 49.40
N VAL A 21 6.69 -36.52 49.96
CA VAL A 21 5.94 -35.25 49.91
C VAL A 21 6.67 -34.12 50.64
N GLN A 22 7.29 -34.38 51.80
CA GLN A 22 8.07 -33.38 52.52
C GLN A 22 9.40 -33.06 51.82
N ALA A 23 10.01 -34.03 51.12
CA ALA A 23 11.20 -33.78 50.32
C ALA A 23 10.87 -32.92 49.08
N ILE A 24 9.78 -33.22 48.38
CA ILE A 24 9.31 -32.44 47.23
C ILE A 24 8.87 -31.05 47.67
N GLY A 25 8.13 -30.92 48.78
CA GLY A 25 7.71 -29.63 49.33
C GLY A 25 8.89 -28.74 49.74
N LYS A 26 9.93 -29.31 50.35
CA LYS A 26 11.17 -28.57 50.64
C LYS A 26 11.90 -28.17 49.36
N GLY A 27 11.97 -29.04 48.35
CA GLY A 27 12.58 -28.73 47.06
C GLY A 27 11.90 -27.57 46.35
N LEU A 28 10.56 -27.57 46.30
CA LEU A 28 9.77 -26.47 45.74
C LEU A 28 9.95 -25.17 46.53
N ALA A 29 9.95 -25.23 47.86
CA ALA A 29 10.17 -24.05 48.69
C ALA A 29 11.56 -23.42 48.47
N TYR A 30 12.61 -24.23 48.36
CA TYR A 30 13.95 -23.73 48.04
C TYR A 30 14.04 -23.16 46.63
N PHE A 31 13.39 -23.78 45.65
CA PHE A 31 13.35 -23.28 44.29
C PHE A 31 12.62 -21.93 44.20
N SER A 32 11.44 -21.81 44.84
CA SER A 32 10.69 -20.56 44.89
C SER A 32 11.45 -19.46 45.63
N ALA A 33 12.11 -19.78 46.75
CA ALA A 33 12.93 -18.81 47.48
C ALA A 33 14.13 -18.34 46.65
N ALA A 34 14.80 -19.25 45.94
CA ALA A 34 15.91 -18.92 45.05
C ALA A 34 15.45 -18.06 43.86
N PHE A 35 14.30 -18.37 43.26
CA PHE A 35 13.72 -17.60 42.17
C PHE A 35 13.35 -16.17 42.60
N ILE A 36 12.71 -16.02 43.77
CA ILE A 36 12.36 -14.71 44.32
C ILE A 36 13.64 -13.91 44.66
N ALA A 37 14.64 -14.56 45.28
CA ALA A 37 15.90 -13.90 45.58
C ALA A 37 16.63 -13.45 44.30
N PHE A 38 16.63 -14.29 43.25
CA PHE A 38 17.25 -13.94 41.97
C PHE A 38 16.51 -12.79 41.29
N ALA A 39 15.18 -12.82 41.25
CA ALA A 39 14.36 -11.74 40.71
C ALA A 39 14.56 -10.42 41.48
N PHE A 40 14.69 -10.48 42.80
CA PHE A 40 14.95 -9.33 43.66
C PHE A 40 16.37 -8.76 43.46
N ILE A 41 17.39 -9.61 43.33
CA ILE A 41 18.76 -9.18 43.02
C ILE A 41 18.83 -8.53 41.63
N CYS A 42 18.14 -9.09 40.64
CA CYS A 42 18.07 -8.50 39.29
C CYS A 42 17.32 -7.15 39.25
N SER A 43 16.42 -6.89 40.19
CA SER A 43 15.65 -5.63 40.24
C SER A 43 16.29 -4.54 41.12
N ILE A 44 17.34 -4.87 41.89
CA ILE A 44 18.03 -3.93 42.80
C ILE A 44 19.46 -3.62 42.32
N ALA A 45 19.93 -4.27 41.25
CA ALA A 45 21.21 -3.94 40.64
C ALA A 45 21.18 -2.47 40.16
N PRO A 46 22.02 -1.58 40.73
CA PRO A 46 22.07 -0.18 40.31
C PRO A 46 22.57 -0.12 38.87
N ALA A 47 21.95 0.74 38.06
CA ALA A 47 22.39 1.04 36.70
C ALA A 47 23.79 1.66 36.73
N SER A 48 24.82 0.82 36.72
CA SER A 48 26.19 1.25 36.48
C SER A 48 26.29 1.76 35.05
N SER A 49 26.55 3.05 34.87
CA SER A 49 26.83 3.66 33.57
C SER A 49 28.08 3.02 32.95
N PRO A 50 28.00 2.41 31.75
CA PRO A 50 29.18 2.06 30.98
C PRO A 50 29.43 3.16 29.96
N SER A 51 30.50 3.90 30.17
CA SER A 51 31.22 4.60 29.12
C SER A 51 31.62 3.63 28.01
N GLY A 52 31.22 3.91 26.77
CA GLY A 52 31.82 3.34 25.57
C GLY A 52 31.19 2.04 25.05
N SER A 53 30.84 2.06 23.76
CA SER A 53 30.28 0.98 22.92
C SER A 53 28.80 0.62 23.15
N HIS A 54 27.94 1.38 22.48
CA HIS A 54 26.52 1.05 22.34
C HIS A 54 26.32 -0.25 21.57
N SER A 55 25.95 -1.31 22.27
CA SER A 55 25.13 -2.39 21.73
C SER A 55 23.72 -2.22 22.32
N PRO A 56 22.67 -1.97 21.53
CA PRO A 56 21.34 -1.78 22.08
C PRO A 56 20.77 -3.13 22.56
N SER A 57 20.31 -3.13 23.80
CA SER A 57 19.39 -4.12 24.35
C SER A 57 18.18 -4.32 23.44
N SER A 58 17.81 -5.58 23.25
CA SER A 58 16.70 -6.09 22.45
C SER A 58 15.31 -5.62 22.95
N GLY A 59 14.92 -4.39 22.59
CA GLY A 59 13.53 -4.06 22.29
C GLY A 59 13.17 -4.47 20.85
N PRO A 60 11.90 -4.38 20.41
CA PRO A 60 11.54 -4.68 19.03
C PRO A 60 12.41 -3.83 18.11
N TRP A 61 13.05 -4.51 17.16
CA TRP A 61 14.09 -3.94 16.32
C TRP A 61 13.63 -2.63 15.68
N ARG A 62 14.41 -1.56 15.90
CA ARG A 62 14.29 -0.21 15.31
C ARG A 62 14.59 -0.22 13.79
N GLY A 63 14.23 -1.29 13.10
CA GLY A 63 14.53 -1.57 11.69
C GLY A 63 13.30 -1.83 10.83
N TYR A 64 12.08 -1.67 11.35
CA TYR A 64 10.85 -2.06 10.65
C TYR A 64 10.16 -0.93 9.85
N TYR A 65 10.54 0.33 10.05
CA TYR A 65 9.88 1.48 9.38
C TYR A 65 10.87 2.46 8.74
N SER A 66 12.14 2.07 8.63
CA SER A 66 13.15 2.87 7.93
C SER A 66 13.17 2.47 6.46
N THR A 67 12.98 3.44 5.57
CA THR A 67 13.20 3.24 4.14
C THR A 67 14.69 3.05 3.85
N LYS A 68 15.00 2.69 2.59
CA LYS A 68 16.39 2.62 2.12
C LYS A 68 17.15 3.93 2.30
N SER A 69 16.45 5.07 2.32
CA SER A 69 17.06 6.38 2.56
C SER A 69 17.32 6.67 4.04
N GLY A 70 17.00 5.74 4.95
CA GLY A 70 17.13 5.93 6.40
C GLY A 70 16.01 6.77 7.02
N ARG A 71 15.02 7.19 6.22
CA ARG A 71 13.88 7.99 6.68
C ARG A 71 12.79 7.07 7.22
N CYS A 72 12.07 7.53 8.23
CA CYS A 72 10.89 6.81 8.68
C CYS A 72 9.75 6.99 7.67
N ASP A 73 8.95 5.95 7.42
CA ASP A 73 7.73 6.03 6.61
C ASP A 73 6.51 6.34 7.50
N PRO A 74 5.98 7.58 7.52
CA PRO A 74 4.87 7.93 8.38
C PRO A 74 3.54 7.29 7.94
N PHE A 75 3.42 6.87 6.68
CA PHE A 75 2.19 6.24 6.16
C PHE A 75 2.16 4.73 6.42
N SER A 76 3.29 4.16 6.82
CA SER A 76 3.36 2.79 7.33
C SER A 76 2.98 2.67 8.81
N LEU A 77 2.94 3.80 9.54
CA LEU A 77 2.68 3.85 10.98
C LEU A 77 1.21 4.14 11.29
N PRO A 78 0.68 3.63 12.42
CA PRO A 78 -0.64 4.01 12.92
C PRO A 78 -0.76 5.51 13.16
N GLY A 79 -1.94 6.07 12.86
CA GLY A 79 -2.19 7.49 12.90
C GLY A 79 -3.66 7.86 12.72
N TRP A 80 -3.93 9.14 12.48
CA TRP A 80 -5.25 9.68 12.19
C TRP A 80 -5.19 10.80 11.14
N VAL A 81 -6.31 11.04 10.47
CA VAL A 81 -6.49 12.20 9.59
C VAL A 81 -6.85 13.42 10.43
N ASP A 82 -6.04 14.46 10.35
CA ASP A 82 -6.33 15.78 10.88
C ASP A 82 -6.90 16.65 9.76
N TRP A 83 -8.22 16.86 9.80
CA TRP A 83 -8.94 17.65 8.81
C TRP A 83 -10.28 18.12 9.37
N SER A 84 -10.68 19.34 9.00
CA SER A 84 -11.98 19.90 9.33
C SER A 84 -12.63 20.50 8.09
N ILE A 85 -13.90 20.13 7.87
CA ILE A 85 -14.71 20.63 6.73
C ILE A 85 -14.87 22.17 6.77
N GLY A 86 -14.71 22.79 7.94
CA GLY A 86 -14.80 24.24 8.12
C GLY A 86 -13.48 25.01 7.97
N THR A 87 -12.36 24.31 7.78
CA THR A 87 -11.05 24.94 7.54
C THR A 87 -10.70 24.85 6.07
N ASN A 88 -10.21 25.94 5.46
CA ASN A 88 -9.65 25.94 4.09
C ASN A 88 -8.26 25.28 4.02
N ASP A 89 -7.94 24.43 5.00
CA ASP A 89 -6.62 23.84 5.21
C ASP A 89 -6.55 22.46 4.53
N LEU A 90 -5.39 22.12 3.96
CA LEU A 90 -5.15 20.77 3.42
C LEU A 90 -5.22 19.70 4.52
N PRO A 91 -5.90 18.56 4.29
CA PRO A 91 -5.86 17.42 5.19
C PRO A 91 -4.43 16.93 5.44
N ALA A 92 -4.13 16.50 6.66
CA ALA A 92 -2.84 15.91 7.02
C ALA A 92 -3.02 14.56 7.74
N TRP A 93 -2.21 13.57 7.38
CA TRP A 93 -2.06 12.36 8.20
C TRP A 93 -1.17 12.68 9.41
N ARG A 94 -1.47 12.14 10.58
CA ARG A 94 -0.66 12.31 11.78
C ARG A 94 -0.38 10.96 12.42
N THR A 95 0.88 10.69 12.71
CA THR A 95 1.29 9.46 13.39
C THR A 95 1.18 9.62 14.91
N PHE A 96 1.00 8.51 15.62
CA PHE A 96 1.14 8.49 17.09
C PHE A 96 2.60 8.56 17.55
N ASP A 97 3.56 8.30 16.65
CA ASP A 97 4.99 8.39 16.94
C ASP A 97 5.54 9.77 16.56
N PRO A 98 5.86 10.65 17.52
CA PRO A 98 6.38 11.99 17.23
C PRO A 98 7.77 11.96 16.57
N ALA A 99 8.50 10.84 16.64
CA ALA A 99 9.77 10.67 15.93
C ALA A 99 9.58 10.48 14.42
N CYS A 100 8.35 10.20 13.98
CA CYS A 100 8.02 10.02 12.57
C CYS A 100 6.82 10.86 12.13
N SER A 101 7.03 12.18 12.07
CA SER A 101 6.01 13.10 11.58
C SER A 101 5.85 13.04 10.06
N THR A 102 4.62 13.22 9.59
CA THR A 102 4.31 13.44 8.18
C THR A 102 4.91 14.74 7.66
N THR A 103 5.13 14.78 6.34
CA THR A 103 5.58 15.99 5.65
C THR A 103 4.41 16.82 5.13
N ASN A 104 4.74 17.96 4.52
CA ASN A 104 3.78 18.83 3.83
C ASN A 104 4.24 19.08 2.39
N LEU A 105 4.68 18.04 1.70
CA LEU A 105 5.19 18.16 0.33
C LEU A 105 4.13 18.69 -0.63
N LEU A 106 2.87 18.30 -0.47
CA LEU A 106 1.77 18.77 -1.30
C LEU A 106 1.46 20.25 -1.04
N GLY A 107 1.38 20.66 0.23
CA GLY A 107 1.19 22.07 0.57
C GLY A 107 2.35 22.93 0.09
N THR A 108 3.59 22.42 0.19
CA THR A 108 4.78 23.05 -0.38
C THR A 108 4.66 23.19 -1.89
N LEU A 109 4.33 22.12 -2.61
CA LEU A 109 4.13 22.15 -4.06
C LEU A 109 3.10 23.21 -4.46
N ILE A 110 1.90 23.16 -3.89
CA ILE A 110 0.81 24.11 -4.17
C ILE A 110 1.25 25.56 -3.91
N SER A 111 2.02 25.81 -2.85
CA SER A 111 2.50 27.18 -2.54
C SER A 111 3.48 27.74 -3.56
N THR A 112 4.18 26.88 -4.31
CA THR A 112 5.11 27.29 -5.37
C THR A 112 4.45 27.48 -6.73
N LEU A 113 3.21 26.99 -6.88
CA LEU A 113 2.45 27.13 -8.12
C LEU A 113 1.73 28.48 -8.11
N ASN A 114 1.77 29.20 -9.23
CA ASN A 114 1.14 30.51 -9.38
C ASN A 114 -0.38 30.38 -9.62
N ILE A 115 -1.08 29.71 -8.70
CA ILE A 115 -2.53 29.52 -8.75
C ILE A 115 -3.20 30.85 -8.35
N GLU A 116 -4.04 31.41 -9.23
CA GLU A 116 -4.69 32.71 -9.01
C GLU A 116 -5.44 32.75 -7.68
N GLU A 117 -5.26 33.85 -6.93
CA GLU A 117 -5.79 34.03 -5.56
C GLU A 117 -7.33 34.04 -5.47
N LYS A 118 -8.02 34.18 -6.61
CA LYS A 118 -9.49 34.23 -6.72
C LYS A 118 -10.12 32.92 -7.19
N ASP A 119 -9.33 31.88 -7.44
CA ASP A 119 -9.86 30.58 -7.81
C ASP A 119 -10.51 29.92 -6.57
N PRO A 120 -11.84 29.66 -6.58
CA PRO A 120 -12.52 28.98 -5.47
C PRO A 120 -12.02 27.55 -5.22
N SER A 121 -11.20 26.98 -6.11
CA SER A 121 -10.51 25.69 -5.91
C SER A 121 -9.20 25.80 -5.11
N LYS A 122 -8.73 27.01 -4.79
CA LYS A 122 -7.48 27.25 -4.07
C LYS A 122 -7.61 26.85 -2.60
N ILE A 123 -7.11 25.66 -2.27
CA ILE A 123 -7.04 25.15 -0.89
C ILE A 123 -5.73 25.65 -0.27
N THR A 124 -5.80 26.20 0.94
CA THR A 124 -4.64 26.78 1.63
C THR A 124 -3.82 25.67 2.29
N PRO A 125 -2.48 25.73 2.32
CA PRO A 125 -1.66 24.78 3.08
C PRO A 125 -2.11 24.72 4.55
N HIS A 126 -2.07 23.54 5.17
CA HIS A 126 -2.49 23.36 6.56
C HIS A 126 -1.67 24.23 7.52
N LYS A 127 -2.31 24.91 8.48
CA LYS A 127 -1.66 25.87 9.39
C LYS A 127 -0.45 25.34 10.15
N LEU A 128 -0.42 24.04 10.49
CA LEU A 128 0.73 23.42 11.19
C LEU A 128 1.99 23.26 10.32
N HIS A 129 1.86 23.40 9.01
CA HIS A 129 2.96 23.26 8.07
C HIS A 129 3.13 24.50 7.18
N ALA A 130 2.64 25.66 7.66
CA ALA A 130 2.84 26.94 7.00
C ALA A 130 4.34 27.17 6.75
N LEU A 131 4.70 27.39 5.49
CA LEU A 131 6.09 27.61 5.11
C LEU A 131 6.54 29.02 5.53
N TYR A 132 7.71 29.10 6.16
CA TYR A 132 8.33 30.37 6.56
C TYR A 132 9.26 30.97 5.49
N SER A 133 9.59 30.23 4.42
CA SER A 133 10.40 30.72 3.29
C SER A 133 10.09 29.98 1.98
N ALA A 134 9.82 30.74 0.91
CA ALA A 134 9.47 30.20 -0.40
C ALA A 134 10.69 29.70 -1.22
N SER A 135 11.88 30.28 -1.05
CA SER A 135 13.07 29.89 -1.83
C SER A 135 13.49 28.45 -1.51
N SER A 136 13.75 28.15 -0.23
CA SER A 136 14.19 26.83 0.23
C SER A 136 13.23 25.70 -0.17
N SER A 137 11.96 26.03 -0.33
CA SER A 137 10.89 25.11 -0.73
C SER A 137 10.99 24.72 -2.22
N VAL A 138 11.31 25.68 -3.09
CA VAL A 138 11.53 25.44 -4.52
C VAL A 138 12.81 24.62 -4.75
N GLU A 139 13.88 24.90 -4.01
CA GLU A 139 15.10 24.09 -4.11
C GLU A 139 14.89 22.64 -3.63
N GLU A 140 14.13 22.44 -2.54
CA GLU A 140 13.79 21.09 -2.07
C GLU A 140 12.98 20.32 -3.13
N LEU A 141 11.92 20.92 -3.68
CA LEU A 141 11.11 20.30 -4.72
C LEU A 141 11.93 19.99 -5.97
N ASN A 142 12.76 20.93 -6.42
CA ASN A 142 13.61 20.71 -7.59
C ASN A 142 14.57 19.52 -7.45
N ALA A 143 15.04 19.24 -6.23
CA ALA A 143 15.98 18.15 -6.00
C ALA A 143 15.39 16.76 -6.29
N PHE A 144 14.09 16.57 -6.05
CA PHE A 144 13.47 15.24 -6.19
C PHE A 144 12.31 15.18 -7.19
N PHE A 145 11.62 16.29 -7.47
CA PHE A 145 10.35 16.32 -8.21
C PHE A 145 10.51 16.67 -9.70
N THR A 146 11.57 17.39 -10.07
CA THR A 146 11.75 17.91 -11.43
C THR A 146 12.09 16.82 -12.45
N ASN A 147 11.45 16.85 -13.63
CA ASN A 147 11.59 15.85 -14.70
C ASN A 147 11.35 14.42 -14.19
N ARG A 148 10.31 14.23 -13.37
CA ARG A 148 9.91 12.92 -12.83
C ARG A 148 8.60 12.43 -13.38
N THR A 149 8.53 11.11 -13.54
CA THR A 149 7.35 10.40 -14.04
C THR A 149 6.90 9.37 -13.01
N VAL A 150 5.65 9.47 -12.57
CA VAL A 150 4.99 8.47 -11.72
C VAL A 150 4.01 7.69 -12.57
N LEU A 151 4.13 6.37 -12.56
CA LEU A 151 3.23 5.46 -13.26
C LEU A 151 2.31 4.75 -12.25
N MET A 152 1.02 5.05 -12.31
CA MET A 152 -0.02 4.32 -11.58
C MET A 152 -0.55 3.17 -12.44
N ILE A 153 -0.70 2.00 -11.82
CA ILE A 153 -1.25 0.80 -12.47
C ILE A 153 -2.30 0.19 -11.55
N GLY A 154 -3.55 0.15 -12.00
CA GLY A 154 -4.63 -0.43 -11.23
C GLY A 154 -6.01 -0.23 -11.87
N ASP A 155 -6.97 0.17 -11.05
CA ASP A 155 -8.40 0.22 -11.37
C ASP A 155 -8.78 1.54 -12.04
N HIS A 156 -9.51 1.46 -13.15
CA HIS A 156 -9.83 2.62 -13.98
C HIS A 156 -10.62 3.71 -13.23
N GLN A 157 -11.53 3.36 -12.31
CA GLN A 157 -12.31 4.37 -11.58
C GLN A 157 -11.51 5.07 -10.48
N VAL A 158 -10.72 4.30 -9.73
CA VAL A 158 -9.96 4.82 -8.57
C VAL A 158 -8.76 5.62 -9.05
N ASP A 159 -7.94 5.04 -9.94
CA ASP A 159 -6.68 5.68 -10.32
C ASP A 159 -6.91 6.90 -11.22
N GLN A 160 -7.92 6.86 -12.12
CA GLN A 160 -8.35 8.05 -12.85
C GLN A 160 -8.72 9.18 -11.89
N SER A 161 -9.53 8.87 -10.86
CA SER A 161 -9.99 9.88 -9.92
C SER A 161 -8.83 10.44 -9.11
N LEU A 162 -7.88 9.61 -8.67
CA LEU A 162 -6.69 10.08 -7.96
C LEU A 162 -5.79 10.99 -8.83
N VAL A 163 -5.58 10.65 -10.10
CA VAL A 163 -4.86 11.54 -11.03
C VAL A 163 -5.62 12.85 -11.23
N SER A 164 -6.95 12.78 -11.40
CA SER A 164 -7.81 13.96 -11.54
C SER A 164 -7.76 14.87 -10.32
N HIS A 165 -7.80 14.29 -9.12
CA HIS A 165 -7.72 15.02 -7.86
C HIS A 165 -6.38 15.71 -7.70
N PHE A 166 -5.28 15.01 -7.98
CA PHE A 166 -3.94 15.62 -7.93
C PHE A 166 -3.86 16.82 -8.88
N CYS A 167 -4.34 16.66 -10.12
CA CYS A 167 -4.37 17.75 -11.10
C CYS A 167 -5.19 18.94 -10.61
N ALA A 168 -6.41 18.71 -10.13
CA ALA A 168 -7.27 19.77 -9.63
C ALA A 168 -6.64 20.50 -8.44
N LEU A 169 -6.04 19.76 -7.50
CA LEU A 169 -5.35 20.34 -6.33
C LEU A 169 -4.15 21.21 -6.71
N THR A 170 -3.50 20.92 -7.83
CA THR A 170 -2.38 21.72 -8.35
C THR A 170 -2.81 22.77 -9.37
N GLY A 171 -4.10 23.05 -9.55
CA GLY A 171 -4.61 24.04 -10.51
C GLY A 171 -4.48 23.63 -11.99
N HIS A 172 -4.36 22.32 -12.24
CA HIS A 172 -4.17 21.73 -13.57
C HIS A 172 -5.36 20.86 -13.98
N THR A 173 -5.40 20.44 -15.24
CA THR A 173 -6.46 19.60 -15.80
C THR A 173 -5.93 18.24 -16.21
N VAL A 174 -6.67 17.20 -15.83
CA VAL A 174 -6.37 15.83 -16.26
C VAL A 174 -6.59 15.70 -17.77
N GLN A 175 -5.70 14.97 -18.43
CA GLN A 175 -5.74 14.70 -19.85
C GLN A 175 -6.02 13.22 -20.10
N THR A 176 -6.84 12.94 -21.12
CA THR A 176 -7.18 11.57 -21.53
C THR A 176 -6.24 11.09 -22.64
N VAL A 177 -5.78 9.85 -22.53
CA VAL A 177 -5.07 9.14 -23.61
C VAL A 177 -6.02 8.09 -24.16
N ASP A 178 -6.64 8.40 -25.30
CA ASP A 178 -7.41 7.45 -26.08
C ASP A 178 -6.59 6.94 -27.28
N LYS A 179 -7.19 6.11 -28.14
CA LYS A 179 -6.53 5.58 -29.35
C LYS A 179 -6.02 6.65 -30.33
N THR A 180 -6.58 7.86 -30.30
CA THR A 180 -6.21 8.97 -31.20
C THR A 180 -5.10 9.84 -30.63
N HIS A 181 -4.90 9.80 -29.31
CA HIS A 181 -3.80 10.47 -28.64
C HIS A 181 -2.45 9.95 -29.17
N PRO A 182 -1.42 10.81 -29.35
CA PRO A 182 -0.10 10.39 -29.85
C PRO A 182 0.53 9.22 -29.10
N TRP A 183 0.37 9.16 -27.77
CA TRP A 183 0.81 8.05 -26.93
C TRP A 183 -0.20 6.89 -26.83
N GLY A 184 -1.41 7.04 -27.36
CA GLY A 184 -2.45 6.00 -27.27
C GLY A 184 -2.24 4.83 -28.23
N SER A 185 -1.38 5.01 -29.24
CA SER A 185 -1.05 3.95 -30.19
C SER A 185 -0.41 2.75 -29.48
N SER A 186 0.51 2.95 -28.52
CA SER A 186 1.11 1.87 -27.74
C SER A 186 0.11 1.13 -26.84
N LEU A 187 -0.88 1.83 -26.28
CA LEU A 187 -1.90 1.23 -25.44
C LEU A 187 -3.01 0.49 -26.23
N SER A 188 -3.06 0.70 -27.54
CA SER A 188 -4.05 0.08 -28.44
C SER A 188 -3.45 -0.91 -29.45
N SER A 189 -2.13 -0.90 -29.65
CA SER A 189 -1.43 -1.79 -30.60
C SER A 189 -1.13 -3.15 -29.97
N VAL A 190 -2.18 -3.92 -29.75
CA VAL A 190 -2.08 -5.27 -29.17
C VAL A 190 -1.48 -6.24 -30.20
N PRO A 191 -0.42 -7.00 -29.86
CA PRO A 191 0.12 -8.04 -30.73
C PRO A 191 -0.95 -9.07 -31.16
N PRO A 192 -0.95 -9.55 -32.43
CA PRO A 192 -1.98 -10.47 -32.94
C PRO A 192 -2.16 -11.76 -32.12
N LYS A 193 -1.12 -12.20 -31.40
CA LYS A 193 -1.15 -13.38 -30.51
C LYS A 193 -2.25 -13.33 -29.43
N HIS A 194 -2.68 -12.14 -29.04
CA HIS A 194 -3.70 -11.95 -27.99
C HIS A 194 -5.14 -11.91 -28.54
N GLY A 195 -5.27 -11.98 -29.86
CA GLY A 195 -6.53 -11.81 -30.58
C GLY A 195 -6.88 -10.34 -30.80
N PHE A 196 -8.03 -10.11 -31.43
CA PHE A 196 -8.53 -8.78 -31.73
C PHE A 196 -9.53 -8.32 -30.66
N THR A 197 -9.29 -7.15 -30.07
CA THR A 197 -10.28 -6.45 -29.25
C THR A 197 -10.50 -5.06 -29.83
N PRO A 198 -11.67 -4.76 -30.41
CA PRO A 198 -11.95 -3.43 -30.92
C PRO A 198 -12.08 -2.47 -29.75
N VAL A 199 -11.02 -1.70 -29.49
CA VAL A 199 -11.10 -0.51 -28.63
C VAL A 199 -12.00 0.49 -29.34
N LYS A 200 -13.12 0.86 -28.72
CA LYS A 200 -14.03 1.90 -29.25
C LYS A 200 -13.22 3.20 -29.43
N ASN A 201 -13.46 3.91 -30.54
CA ASN A 201 -12.90 5.24 -30.72
C ASN A 201 -13.35 6.12 -29.54
N ASN A 202 -12.41 6.87 -28.93
CA ASN A 202 -12.59 7.71 -27.75
C ASN A 202 -12.68 6.97 -26.40
N ALA A 203 -12.50 5.64 -26.34
CA ALA A 203 -12.38 4.96 -25.05
C ALA A 203 -11.06 5.39 -24.35
N PRO A 204 -11.11 5.86 -23.09
CA PRO A 204 -9.91 6.20 -22.34
C PRO A 204 -9.07 4.94 -22.08
N LEU A 205 -7.79 4.98 -22.45
CA LEU A 205 -6.82 3.91 -22.18
C LEU A 205 -5.87 4.26 -21.03
N ALA A 206 -5.66 5.55 -20.81
CA ALA A 206 -4.90 6.10 -19.70
C ALA A 206 -5.34 7.54 -19.41
N HIS A 207 -4.95 8.06 -18.25
CA HIS A 207 -5.08 9.49 -17.93
C HIS A 207 -3.79 9.99 -17.32
N TYR A 208 -3.45 11.24 -17.60
CA TYR A 208 -2.28 11.88 -17.01
C TYR A 208 -2.55 13.29 -16.52
N CYS A 209 -1.74 13.69 -15.56
CA CYS A 209 -1.59 15.04 -15.05
C CYS A 209 -0.16 15.51 -15.33
N TYR A 210 -0.01 16.68 -15.96
CA TYR A 210 1.29 17.26 -16.26
C TYR A 210 1.41 18.64 -15.61
N LEU A 211 2.49 18.84 -14.86
CA LEU A 211 2.84 20.10 -14.21
C LEU A 211 4.08 20.68 -14.94
N PRO A 212 3.92 21.67 -15.83
CA PRO A 212 5.01 22.22 -16.62
C PRO A 212 6.07 22.94 -15.78
N GLU A 213 5.72 23.49 -14.60
CA GLU A 213 6.65 24.21 -13.72
C GLU A 213 7.80 23.33 -13.23
N TYR A 214 7.55 22.03 -13.08
CA TYR A 214 8.52 21.04 -12.63
C TYR A 214 8.80 19.98 -13.70
N ASP A 215 8.23 20.08 -14.89
CA ASP A 215 8.26 19.01 -15.88
C ASP A 215 7.88 17.65 -15.25
N PHE A 216 6.83 17.64 -14.42
CA PHE A 216 6.38 16.46 -13.68
C PHE A 216 5.19 15.82 -14.37
N LEU A 217 5.20 14.48 -14.50
CA LEU A 217 4.12 13.70 -15.09
C LEU A 217 3.63 12.62 -14.13
N LEU A 218 2.35 12.67 -13.76
CA LEU A 218 1.64 11.57 -13.10
C LEU A 218 0.71 10.93 -14.13
N THR A 219 0.88 9.65 -14.43
CA THR A 219 0.03 8.94 -15.41
C THR A 219 -0.52 7.65 -14.84
N SER A 220 -1.72 7.26 -15.27
CA SER A 220 -2.42 6.05 -14.88
C SER A 220 -2.74 5.18 -16.08
N VAL A 221 -2.41 3.89 -16.00
CA VAL A 221 -2.78 2.84 -16.96
C VAL A 221 -3.55 1.74 -16.25
N TYR A 222 -4.40 1.01 -16.97
CA TYR A 222 -5.36 0.11 -16.35
C TYR A 222 -5.06 -1.36 -16.60
N ALA A 223 -5.33 -2.19 -15.59
CA ALA A 223 -5.23 -3.64 -15.64
C ALA A 223 -6.55 -4.30 -15.23
N TYR A 224 -6.66 -5.62 -15.44
CA TYR A 224 -7.85 -6.42 -15.14
C TYR A 224 -7.65 -7.37 -13.95
N GLY A 225 -6.91 -6.88 -12.95
CA GLY A 225 -6.56 -7.61 -11.75
C GLY A 225 -5.53 -8.73 -11.98
N ALA A 226 -5.58 -9.73 -11.11
CA ALA A 226 -4.74 -10.92 -11.08
C ALA A 226 -5.13 -11.99 -12.12
N ASP A 227 -6.12 -11.70 -12.98
CA ASP A 227 -6.68 -12.64 -13.94
C ASP A 227 -5.64 -13.24 -14.90
N THR A 228 -5.64 -14.56 -15.02
CA THR A 228 -4.78 -15.33 -15.93
C THR A 228 -5.53 -16.00 -17.07
N SER A 229 -6.85 -15.86 -17.09
CA SER A 229 -7.78 -16.60 -17.95
C SER A 229 -8.55 -15.70 -18.90
N ASP A 230 -8.27 -14.40 -18.88
CA ASP A 230 -8.91 -13.43 -19.76
C ASP A 230 -10.44 -13.41 -19.59
N SER A 231 -10.89 -13.51 -18.35
CA SER A 231 -12.31 -13.60 -17.93
C SER A 231 -13.12 -12.37 -18.34
N TRP A 232 -12.45 -11.26 -18.60
CA TRP A 232 -13.05 -9.98 -18.95
C TRP A 232 -13.19 -9.77 -20.46
N ARG A 233 -12.72 -10.73 -21.27
CA ARG A 233 -12.87 -10.67 -22.72
C ARG A 233 -14.35 -10.50 -23.09
N GLY A 234 -14.62 -9.45 -23.87
CA GLY A 234 -15.97 -9.13 -24.34
C GLY A 234 -16.72 -8.08 -23.51
N GLU A 235 -16.20 -7.69 -22.35
CA GLU A 235 -16.75 -6.55 -21.60
C GLU A 235 -16.41 -5.22 -22.29
N GLN A 236 -17.25 -4.19 -22.12
CA GLN A 236 -17.09 -2.93 -22.86
C GLN A 236 -15.79 -2.18 -22.52
N LEU A 237 -15.35 -2.29 -21.27
CA LEU A 237 -14.14 -1.65 -20.74
C LEU A 237 -12.87 -2.49 -21.00
N TYR A 238 -13.01 -3.65 -21.64
CA TYR A 238 -11.91 -4.56 -21.89
C TYR A 238 -11.14 -4.19 -23.16
N ASN A 239 -9.82 -4.13 -23.06
CA ASN A 239 -8.88 -4.13 -24.18
C ASN A 239 -7.78 -5.17 -23.94
N ALA A 240 -7.51 -6.03 -24.92
CA ALA A 240 -6.44 -7.02 -24.80
C ALA A 240 -5.06 -6.37 -24.56
N PRO A 241 -4.08 -7.10 -23.98
CA PRO A 241 -4.23 -8.43 -23.38
C PRO A 241 -4.86 -8.35 -21.97
N GLY A 242 -5.53 -9.42 -21.54
CA GLY A 242 -6.04 -9.53 -20.17
C GLY A 242 -4.96 -9.87 -19.14
N LEU A 243 -3.98 -10.69 -19.52
CA LEU A 243 -2.88 -11.08 -18.63
C LEU A 243 -2.01 -9.87 -18.30
N PHE A 244 -1.83 -9.60 -17.01
CA PHE A 244 -1.08 -8.45 -16.51
C PHE A 244 0.34 -8.38 -17.07
N GLU A 245 1.07 -9.49 -17.05
CA GLU A 245 2.46 -9.55 -17.49
C GLU A 245 2.61 -9.19 -18.98
N ASP A 246 1.65 -9.59 -19.81
CA ASP A 246 1.60 -9.19 -21.22
C ASP A 246 1.25 -7.70 -21.37
N ARG A 247 0.39 -7.13 -20.51
CA ARG A 247 0.11 -5.68 -20.54
C ARG A 247 1.36 -4.86 -20.22
N VAL A 248 2.17 -5.30 -19.25
CA VAL A 248 3.43 -4.65 -18.91
C VAL A 248 4.37 -4.60 -20.12
N ASP A 249 4.58 -5.73 -20.77
CA ASP A 249 5.53 -5.86 -21.87
C ASP A 249 5.01 -5.25 -23.18
N ASP A 250 3.75 -5.48 -23.53
CA ASP A 250 3.18 -5.15 -24.83
C ASP A 250 2.50 -3.76 -24.85
N LEU A 251 2.05 -3.22 -23.71
CA LEU A 251 1.35 -1.93 -23.64
C LEU A 251 2.08 -0.87 -22.80
N PHE A 252 2.35 -1.14 -21.52
CA PHE A 252 2.82 -0.11 -20.59
C PHE A 252 4.26 0.31 -20.86
N LYS A 253 5.14 -0.64 -21.15
CA LYS A 253 6.52 -0.33 -21.51
C LYS A 253 6.62 0.46 -22.82
N PRO A 254 5.93 0.09 -23.91
CA PRO A 254 5.83 0.95 -25.10
C PRO A 254 5.24 2.33 -24.81
N TYR A 255 4.22 2.43 -23.97
CA TYR A 255 3.63 3.71 -23.56
C TYR A 255 4.65 4.64 -22.89
N MET A 256 5.46 4.12 -21.96
CA MET A 256 6.54 4.90 -21.36
C MET A 256 7.62 5.32 -22.36
N ARG A 257 7.92 4.47 -23.36
CA ARG A 257 8.84 4.82 -24.45
C ARG A 257 8.29 5.93 -25.34
N ASP A 258 7.00 5.90 -25.64
CA ASP A 258 6.35 6.90 -26.49
C ASP A 258 6.33 8.28 -25.81
N MET A 259 6.13 8.33 -24.49
CA MET A 259 6.26 9.57 -23.70
C MET A 259 7.69 10.14 -23.67
N ALA A 260 8.70 9.28 -23.76
CA ALA A 260 10.10 9.69 -23.86
C ALA A 260 10.55 10.01 -25.30
N SER A 261 9.67 9.81 -26.30
CA SER A 261 10.04 9.93 -27.70
C SER A 261 10.08 11.38 -28.16
N SER A 262 11.22 11.81 -28.70
CA SER A 262 11.35 13.11 -29.37
C SER A 262 10.61 13.18 -30.72
N SER A 263 10.13 12.05 -31.26
CA SER A 263 9.35 12.02 -32.49
C SER A 263 7.84 12.22 -32.27
N LEU A 264 7.36 12.07 -31.03
CA LEU A 264 5.95 12.19 -30.65
C LEU A 264 5.76 13.47 -29.83
N THR A 265 6.06 14.62 -30.44
CA THR A 265 5.99 15.93 -29.80
C THR A 265 4.98 16.84 -30.48
N SER A 266 4.29 17.66 -29.69
CA SER A 266 3.40 18.71 -30.13
C SER A 266 3.37 19.79 -29.04
N PRO A 267 3.09 21.08 -29.36
CA PRO A 267 2.89 22.10 -28.33
C PRO A 267 1.79 21.76 -27.31
N ALA A 268 0.87 20.86 -27.66
CA ALA A 268 -0.20 20.37 -26.79
C ALA A 268 0.20 19.16 -25.94
N LEU A 269 1.41 18.62 -26.12
CA LEU A 269 1.92 17.49 -25.33
C LEU A 269 2.95 17.95 -24.30
N PRO A 270 3.07 17.22 -23.19
CA PRO A 270 4.22 17.33 -22.30
C PRO A 270 5.56 17.21 -23.02
N LEU A 271 6.59 17.79 -22.43
CA LEU A 271 7.96 17.65 -22.93
C LEU A 271 8.36 16.16 -22.93
N PRO A 272 9.16 15.71 -23.92
CA PRO A 272 9.69 14.35 -23.92
C PRO A 272 10.39 14.04 -22.61
N ARG A 273 9.99 12.94 -21.97
CA ARG A 273 10.59 12.51 -20.70
C ARG A 273 12.07 12.23 -20.89
N GLY A 274 12.90 12.60 -19.91
CA GLY A 274 14.35 12.33 -19.96
C GLY A 274 14.71 10.84 -20.01
N ARG A 275 13.79 9.96 -19.61
CA ARG A 275 13.93 8.50 -19.65
C ARG A 275 12.58 7.82 -19.91
N SER A 276 12.63 6.61 -20.49
CA SER A 276 11.47 5.73 -20.68
C SER A 276 11.14 4.87 -19.46
N GLU A 277 11.91 4.97 -18.37
CA GLU A 277 11.61 4.30 -17.11
C GLU A 277 10.89 5.29 -16.18
N PRO A 278 9.79 4.88 -15.51
CA PRO A 278 9.18 5.71 -14.49
C PRO A 278 10.11 5.85 -13.28
N ASP A 279 10.01 6.98 -12.58
CA ASP A 279 10.74 7.27 -11.35
C ASP A 279 10.09 6.57 -10.13
N LEU A 280 8.78 6.34 -10.19
CA LEU A 280 8.00 5.61 -9.20
C LEU A 280 6.88 4.81 -9.89
N ILE A 281 6.66 3.57 -9.46
CA ILE A 281 5.49 2.78 -9.85
C ILE A 281 4.57 2.67 -8.65
N TRP A 282 3.30 2.98 -8.86
CA TRP A 282 2.24 2.89 -7.88
C TRP A 282 1.23 1.84 -8.32
N PHE A 283 1.28 0.66 -7.70
CA PHE A 283 0.57 -0.52 -8.16
C PHE A 283 -0.56 -0.91 -7.22
N ASN A 284 -1.71 -1.28 -7.77
CA ASN A 284 -2.82 -1.86 -7.03
C ASN A 284 -3.55 -2.92 -7.88
N SER A 285 -4.11 -3.93 -7.20
CA SER A 285 -4.98 -4.94 -7.79
C SER A 285 -5.98 -5.37 -6.72
N GLY A 286 -7.26 -5.05 -6.90
CA GLY A 286 -8.27 -5.47 -5.93
C GLY A 286 -9.68 -5.44 -6.47
N LEU A 287 -10.15 -4.33 -7.04
CA LEU A 287 -11.56 -4.22 -7.44
C LEU A 287 -11.91 -5.15 -8.61
N TRP A 288 -11.04 -5.29 -9.62
CA TRP A 288 -11.22 -6.30 -10.67
C TRP A 288 -11.20 -7.73 -10.11
N ASP A 289 -10.36 -8.04 -9.12
CA ASP A 289 -10.32 -9.38 -8.50
C ASP A 289 -11.62 -9.68 -7.75
N LEU A 290 -12.13 -8.71 -7.00
CA LEU A 290 -13.41 -8.79 -6.29
C LEU A 290 -14.59 -8.91 -7.26
N ALA A 291 -14.59 -8.14 -8.35
CA ALA A 291 -15.59 -8.23 -9.40
C ALA A 291 -15.66 -9.64 -10.01
N ARG A 292 -14.49 -10.25 -10.25
CA ARG A 292 -14.40 -11.60 -10.80
C ARG A 292 -15.03 -12.62 -9.85
N TRP A 293 -14.66 -12.56 -8.58
CA TRP A 293 -15.18 -13.49 -7.59
C TRP A 293 -16.66 -13.28 -7.32
N ALA A 294 -17.14 -12.03 -7.31
CA ALA A 294 -18.56 -11.73 -7.23
C ALA A 294 -19.32 -12.39 -8.39
N ARG A 295 -18.84 -12.24 -9.64
CA ARG A 295 -19.43 -12.92 -10.81
C ARG A 295 -19.48 -14.44 -10.65
N TYR A 296 -18.38 -15.05 -10.23
CA TYR A 296 -18.33 -16.49 -10.00
C TYR A 296 -19.27 -16.95 -8.88
N ASP A 297 -19.34 -16.20 -7.78
CA ASP A 297 -20.22 -16.51 -6.64
C ASP A 297 -21.69 -16.44 -7.06
N ILE A 298 -22.07 -15.45 -7.89
CA ILE A 298 -23.41 -15.34 -8.47
C ILE A 298 -23.75 -16.55 -9.33
N ASP A 299 -22.85 -16.90 -10.25
CA ASP A 299 -23.06 -18.01 -11.20
C ASP A 299 -23.16 -19.36 -10.48
N THR A 300 -22.59 -19.48 -9.28
CA THR A 300 -22.59 -20.70 -8.46
C THR A 300 -23.57 -20.66 -7.28
N GLY A 301 -24.30 -19.56 -7.09
CA GLY A 301 -25.29 -19.40 -6.03
C GLY A 301 -24.71 -19.21 -4.61
N VAL A 302 -23.45 -18.81 -4.50
CA VAL A 302 -22.76 -18.53 -3.23
C VAL A 302 -23.08 -17.11 -2.73
N GLY A 303 -23.11 -16.92 -1.40
CA GLY A 303 -23.37 -15.63 -0.79
C GLY A 303 -22.28 -14.58 -1.07
N LEU A 304 -22.69 -13.39 -1.51
CA LEU A 304 -21.77 -12.27 -1.83
C LEU A 304 -21.23 -11.52 -0.60
N LEU A 305 -21.81 -11.76 0.57
CA LEU A 305 -21.37 -11.19 1.85
C LEU A 305 -20.39 -12.09 2.59
N GLU A 306 -20.21 -13.32 2.12
CA GLU A 306 -19.29 -14.28 2.72
C GLU A 306 -17.85 -13.87 2.47
N ASN A 307 -16.96 -14.29 3.37
CA ASN A 307 -15.53 -14.08 3.25
C ASN A 307 -14.97 -14.80 2.01
N LEU A 308 -13.86 -14.30 1.48
CA LEU A 308 -13.08 -15.04 0.48
C LEU A 308 -12.57 -16.34 1.09
N SER A 309 -12.60 -17.41 0.30
CA SER A 309 -12.01 -18.70 0.68
C SER A 309 -10.49 -18.56 0.80
N GLU A 310 -9.90 -19.44 1.61
CA GLU A 310 -8.43 -19.53 1.75
C GLU A 310 -7.75 -19.72 0.40
N GLU A 311 -8.31 -20.58 -0.46
CA GLU A 311 -7.80 -20.83 -1.81
C GLU A 311 -7.70 -19.54 -2.65
N ARG A 312 -8.75 -18.69 -2.63
CA ARG A 312 -8.76 -17.42 -3.36
C ARG A 312 -7.68 -16.46 -2.85
N ILE A 313 -7.52 -16.39 -1.53
CA ILE A 313 -6.53 -15.52 -0.88
C ILE A 313 -5.11 -15.98 -1.22
N ILE A 314 -4.81 -17.27 -1.09
CA ILE A 314 -3.48 -17.83 -1.39
C ILE A 314 -3.16 -17.73 -2.88
N TRP A 315 -4.13 -17.98 -3.75
CA TRP A 315 -3.98 -17.77 -5.18
C TRP A 315 -3.67 -16.31 -5.51
N TRP A 316 -4.44 -15.37 -4.94
CA TRP A 316 -4.23 -13.94 -5.17
C TRP A 316 -2.84 -13.50 -4.68
N ARG A 317 -2.41 -13.92 -3.48
CA ARG A 317 -1.04 -13.66 -2.98
C ARG A 317 0.02 -14.14 -3.97
N SER A 318 -0.13 -15.36 -4.49
CA SER A 318 0.81 -15.95 -5.45
C SER A 318 0.84 -15.20 -6.78
N ARG A 319 -0.32 -14.72 -7.25
CA ARG A 319 -0.42 -13.88 -8.45
C ARG A 319 0.25 -12.52 -8.30
N MET A 320 0.12 -11.88 -7.15
CA MET A 320 0.79 -10.61 -6.87
C MET A 320 2.32 -10.74 -7.02
N ILE A 321 2.91 -11.87 -6.61
CA ILE A 321 4.34 -12.12 -6.79
C ILE A 321 4.75 -12.12 -8.27
N ASP A 322 3.99 -12.79 -9.13
CA ASP A 322 4.29 -12.82 -10.56
C ASP A 322 4.11 -11.43 -11.21
N MET A 323 3.05 -10.70 -10.86
CA MET A 323 2.76 -9.35 -11.40
C MET A 323 3.83 -8.34 -11.00
N LEU A 324 4.16 -8.27 -9.70
CA LEU A 324 5.25 -7.44 -9.18
C LEU A 324 6.60 -7.88 -9.77
N GLY A 325 6.80 -9.17 -9.97
CA GLY A 325 7.96 -9.74 -10.66
C GLY A 325 8.09 -9.26 -12.11
N ALA A 326 6.99 -9.16 -12.86
CA ALA A 326 6.98 -8.63 -14.21
C ALA A 326 7.33 -7.13 -14.24
N LEU A 327 6.75 -6.34 -13.33
CA LEU A 327 7.12 -4.92 -13.19
C LEU A 327 8.62 -4.75 -12.89
N ARG A 328 9.17 -5.52 -11.94
CA ARG A 328 10.60 -5.50 -11.60
C ARG A 328 11.48 -5.95 -12.77
N LYS A 329 11.06 -6.96 -13.52
CA LYS A 329 11.81 -7.44 -14.70
C LYS A 329 11.90 -6.34 -15.77
N THR A 330 10.82 -5.60 -15.96
CA THR A 330 10.70 -4.54 -16.97
C THR A 330 11.40 -3.26 -16.55
N TRP A 331 11.21 -2.81 -15.31
CA TRP A 331 11.83 -1.62 -14.74
C TRP A 331 12.69 -1.99 -13.53
N ARG A 332 13.96 -2.30 -13.80
CA ARG A 332 14.86 -2.93 -12.82
C ARG A 332 15.19 -2.07 -11.61
N ARG A 333 15.18 -0.74 -11.76
CA ARG A 333 15.62 0.20 -10.73
C ARG A 333 14.48 0.98 -10.08
N THR A 334 13.31 1.02 -10.71
CA THR A 334 12.19 1.81 -10.21
C THR A 334 11.64 1.22 -8.92
N ARG A 335 11.36 2.07 -7.92
CA ARG A 335 10.66 1.64 -6.70
C ARG A 335 9.21 1.30 -7.06
N ILE A 336 8.70 0.20 -6.50
CA ILE A 336 7.30 -0.20 -6.64
C ILE A 336 6.64 0.00 -5.28
N VAL A 337 5.63 0.86 -5.23
CA VAL A 337 4.72 1.02 -4.09
C VAL A 337 3.49 0.17 -4.38
N TRP A 338 3.27 -0.87 -3.58
CA TRP A 338 2.07 -1.68 -3.62
C TRP A 338 1.04 -1.03 -2.69
N ARG A 339 0.02 -0.39 -3.28
CA ARG A 339 -1.07 0.27 -2.58
C ARG A 339 -2.16 -0.73 -2.21
N GLU A 340 -2.67 -0.63 -0.99
CA GLU A 340 -3.91 -1.29 -0.57
C GLU A 340 -5.15 -0.79 -1.34
N THR A 341 -6.20 -1.60 -1.34
CA THR A 341 -7.52 -1.20 -1.87
C THR A 341 -8.28 -0.46 -0.78
N ALA A 342 -8.66 0.79 -1.04
CA ALA A 342 -9.45 1.60 -0.10
C ALA A 342 -10.82 0.98 0.16
N TYR A 343 -11.37 1.23 1.35
CA TYR A 343 -12.74 0.89 1.70
C TYR A 343 -13.69 1.94 1.11
N PRO A 344 -14.51 1.60 0.10
CA PRO A 344 -15.41 2.59 -0.47
C PRO A 344 -16.69 2.73 0.37
N LEU A 345 -17.52 3.72 0.04
CA LEU A 345 -18.78 4.01 0.76
C LEU A 345 -19.71 2.80 0.88
N ALA A 346 -20.17 2.55 2.09
CA ALA A 346 -21.21 1.55 2.37
C ALA A 346 -22.63 2.04 2.00
N SER A 347 -22.85 3.33 1.74
CA SER A 347 -24.19 3.91 1.57
C SER A 347 -24.82 3.66 0.21
N GLU A 348 -24.03 3.34 -0.82
CA GLU A 348 -24.52 2.98 -2.15
C GLU A 348 -23.98 1.61 -2.55
N ALA A 349 -24.88 0.72 -2.97
CA ALA A 349 -24.49 -0.61 -3.42
C ALA A 349 -23.73 -0.50 -4.74
N SER A 350 -22.40 -0.50 -4.67
CA SER A 350 -21.56 -0.73 -5.85
C SER A 350 -21.90 -2.10 -6.42
N THR A 351 -22.34 -2.16 -7.67
CA THR A 351 -22.65 -3.42 -8.33
C THR A 351 -21.57 -3.82 -9.32
N VAL A 352 -21.46 -5.12 -9.61
CA VAL A 352 -20.60 -5.62 -10.70
C VAL A 352 -21.01 -4.97 -12.03
N GLU A 353 -22.32 -4.81 -12.26
CA GLU A 353 -22.87 -4.19 -13.45
C GLU A 353 -22.49 -2.70 -13.57
N ALA A 354 -22.56 -1.95 -12.47
CA ALA A 354 -22.11 -0.57 -12.38
C ALA A 354 -20.62 -0.44 -12.71
N PHE A 355 -19.80 -1.29 -12.09
CA PHE A 355 -18.36 -1.31 -12.28
C PHE A 355 -17.96 -1.56 -13.74
N LEU A 356 -18.70 -2.42 -14.44
CA LEU A 356 -18.47 -2.77 -15.85
C LEU A 356 -19.15 -1.81 -16.84
N GLY A 357 -19.97 -0.87 -16.38
CA GLY A 357 -20.72 0.06 -17.23
C GLY A 357 -21.83 -0.61 -18.04
N ILE A 358 -22.50 -1.62 -17.47
CA ILE A 358 -23.56 -2.41 -18.14
C ILE A 358 -24.91 -2.36 -17.40
N GLU A 359 -25.15 -1.31 -16.61
CA GLU A 359 -26.41 -1.11 -15.88
C GLU A 359 -27.64 -1.10 -16.82
N GLY A 360 -28.76 -1.68 -16.35
CA GLY A 360 -30.01 -1.78 -17.11
C GLY A 360 -30.18 -3.03 -17.96
N ALA A 361 -29.15 -3.87 -18.11
CA ALA A 361 -29.23 -5.13 -18.87
C ALA A 361 -29.74 -6.31 -18.01
N GLN A 362 -31.05 -6.39 -17.71
CA GLN A 362 -31.74 -7.57 -17.10
C GLN A 362 -31.08 -8.29 -15.90
N ARG A 363 -30.08 -7.72 -15.24
CA ARG A 363 -29.30 -8.36 -14.18
C ARG A 363 -29.64 -7.75 -12.82
N LYS A 364 -29.62 -8.61 -11.80
CA LYS A 364 -29.85 -8.23 -10.41
C LYS A 364 -28.70 -7.33 -9.95
N ASN A 365 -28.98 -6.33 -9.12
CA ASN A 365 -27.96 -5.44 -8.56
C ASN A 365 -27.02 -6.22 -7.62
N HIS A 366 -25.96 -6.80 -8.16
CA HIS A 366 -25.10 -7.70 -7.39
C HIS A 366 -23.96 -6.94 -6.71
N PRO A 367 -23.81 -7.02 -5.38
CA PRO A 367 -22.70 -6.40 -4.67
C PRO A 367 -21.33 -6.72 -5.30
N LEU A 368 -20.57 -5.68 -5.63
CA LEU A 368 -19.22 -5.78 -6.17
C LEU A 368 -18.24 -6.35 -5.14
N TYR A 369 -18.39 -5.94 -3.89
CA TYR A 369 -17.52 -6.31 -2.78
C TYR A 369 -18.27 -6.28 -1.45
N HIS A 370 -17.61 -6.84 -0.43
CA HIS A 370 -17.93 -6.65 0.98
C HIS A 370 -16.67 -6.16 1.69
N ALA A 371 -16.80 -5.30 2.71
CA ALA A 371 -15.65 -4.71 3.40
C ALA A 371 -14.68 -5.77 3.96
N ASN A 372 -15.21 -6.91 4.44
CA ASN A 372 -14.36 -8.02 4.90
C ASN A 372 -13.49 -8.60 3.79
N ARG A 373 -13.97 -8.67 2.54
CA ARG A 373 -13.19 -9.19 1.41
C ARG A 373 -12.02 -8.24 1.08
N ILE A 374 -12.26 -6.92 1.14
CA ILE A 374 -11.21 -5.90 0.99
C ILE A 374 -10.19 -6.03 2.13
N ALA A 375 -10.66 -6.18 3.37
CA ALA A 375 -9.78 -6.38 4.52
C ALA A 375 -8.92 -7.64 4.37
N GLN A 376 -9.48 -8.75 3.88
CA GLN A 376 -8.73 -9.98 3.59
C GLN A 376 -7.63 -9.75 2.56
N LEU A 377 -7.89 -9.00 1.48
CA LEU A 377 -6.86 -8.67 0.47
C LEU A 377 -5.76 -7.76 1.03
N ASN A 378 -6.12 -6.72 1.76
CA ASN A 378 -5.16 -5.79 2.37
C ASN A 378 -4.27 -6.52 3.41
N GLN A 379 -4.84 -7.41 4.23
CA GLN A 379 -4.05 -8.26 5.14
C GLN A 379 -3.19 -9.29 4.40
N ALA A 380 -3.70 -9.85 3.29
CA ALA A 380 -2.94 -10.76 2.44
C ALA A 380 -1.73 -10.06 1.80
N GLN A 381 -1.88 -8.79 1.41
CA GLN A 381 -0.76 -7.95 0.98
C GLN A 381 0.27 -7.77 2.10
N ARG A 382 -0.15 -7.35 3.30
CA ARG A 382 0.77 -7.15 4.44
C ARG A 382 1.56 -8.41 4.75
N SER A 383 0.89 -9.55 4.84
CA SER A 383 1.54 -10.85 5.08
C SER A 383 2.46 -11.30 3.94
N ALA A 384 2.27 -10.82 2.71
CA ALA A 384 3.16 -11.14 1.59
C ALA A 384 4.43 -10.27 1.60
N LEU A 385 4.38 -9.11 2.24
CA LEU A 385 5.51 -8.18 2.41
C LEU A 385 6.29 -8.46 3.69
N ASP A 386 5.60 -8.72 4.79
CA ASP A 386 6.18 -9.09 6.09
C ASP A 386 5.85 -10.55 6.40
N VAL A 387 6.74 -11.41 5.91
CA VAL A 387 6.60 -12.86 6.01
C VAL A 387 7.02 -13.31 7.40
N HIS A 388 6.18 -14.10 8.08
CA HIS A 388 6.45 -14.62 9.41
C HIS A 388 6.56 -16.14 9.44
N GLY A 389 7.50 -16.66 10.23
CA GLY A 389 7.70 -18.10 10.43
C GLY A 389 8.04 -18.83 9.14
N ASP A 390 7.28 -19.87 8.83
CA ASP A 390 7.46 -20.73 7.65
C ASP A 390 6.63 -20.28 6.43
N ASP A 391 5.97 -19.11 6.50
CA ASP A 391 5.22 -18.58 5.36
C ASP A 391 6.18 -18.30 4.19
N VAL A 392 5.83 -18.75 2.98
CA VAL A 392 6.63 -18.51 1.78
C VAL A 392 5.69 -18.29 0.61
N VAL A 393 5.53 -17.03 0.21
CA VAL A 393 4.75 -16.69 -0.98
C VAL A 393 5.59 -16.86 -2.23
N LYS A 394 5.11 -17.67 -3.17
CA LYS A 394 5.76 -17.95 -4.46
C LYS A 394 4.84 -17.51 -5.59
N GLY A 395 5.40 -17.29 -6.77
CA GLY A 395 4.60 -17.05 -7.96
C GLY A 395 3.69 -18.23 -8.30
N GLU A 396 2.47 -17.92 -8.74
CA GLU A 396 1.50 -18.91 -9.21
C GLU A 396 1.96 -19.49 -10.56
N ARG A 397 2.34 -18.60 -11.49
CA ARG A 397 2.83 -18.99 -12.82
C ARG A 397 4.27 -19.47 -12.78
N SER A 398 5.08 -18.91 -11.89
CA SER A 398 6.47 -19.30 -11.68
C SER A 398 6.74 -19.61 -10.21
N ARG A 399 6.81 -20.91 -9.87
CA ARG A 399 7.10 -21.35 -8.49
C ARG A 399 8.48 -20.92 -7.98
N SER A 400 9.39 -20.49 -8.86
CA SER A 400 10.69 -19.91 -8.48
C SER A 400 10.62 -18.41 -8.20
N ALA A 401 9.56 -17.71 -8.64
CA ALA A 401 9.38 -16.30 -8.38
C ALA A 401 9.18 -16.05 -6.87
N ARG A 402 9.71 -14.91 -6.42
CA ARG A 402 9.68 -14.43 -5.04
C ARG A 402 9.37 -12.94 -5.04
N MET A 403 8.87 -12.43 -3.92
CA MET A 403 8.65 -11.00 -3.72
C MET A 403 9.92 -10.21 -4.06
N PRO A 404 9.86 -9.23 -4.98
CA PRO A 404 11.01 -8.37 -5.21
C PRO A 404 11.35 -7.59 -3.94
N SER A 405 12.64 -7.55 -3.58
CA SER A 405 13.16 -7.04 -2.30
C SER A 405 12.91 -5.56 -2.01
N ASP A 406 12.33 -4.84 -2.96
CA ASP A 406 12.23 -3.40 -2.95
C ASP A 406 10.83 -2.90 -3.37
N VAL A 407 9.86 -3.82 -3.36
CA VAL A 407 8.44 -3.46 -3.24
C VAL A 407 8.21 -3.00 -1.82
N VAL A 408 7.51 -1.87 -1.66
CA VAL A 408 7.07 -1.37 -0.36
C VAL A 408 5.55 -1.38 -0.31
N GLY A 409 4.98 -1.77 0.83
CA GLY A 409 3.55 -1.68 1.06
C GLY A 409 3.15 -0.26 1.43
N LEU A 410 1.94 0.13 1.05
CA LEU A 410 1.33 1.38 1.47
C LEU A 410 -0.05 1.10 2.06
N ASN A 411 -0.22 1.49 3.33
CA ASN A 411 -1.45 1.33 4.12
C ASN A 411 -2.54 2.35 3.71
N PHE A 412 -2.78 2.47 2.41
CA PHE A 412 -3.68 3.46 1.82
C PHE A 412 -5.11 3.33 2.35
N ALA A 413 -5.57 2.10 2.58
CA ALA A 413 -6.92 1.86 3.07
C ALA A 413 -7.09 2.33 4.52
N ASP A 414 -6.07 2.16 5.36
CA ASP A 414 -6.06 2.63 6.75
C ASP A 414 -5.99 4.16 6.82
N VAL A 415 -5.16 4.79 5.98
CA VAL A 415 -5.05 6.26 5.94
C VAL A 415 -6.38 6.92 5.56
N LEU A 416 -7.17 6.28 4.70
CA LEU A 416 -8.47 6.79 4.27
C LEU A 416 -9.65 6.27 5.11
N MET A 417 -9.40 5.42 6.09
CA MET A 417 -10.46 4.81 6.90
C MET A 417 -11.24 5.89 7.67
N GLY A 418 -12.57 5.79 7.65
CA GLY A 418 -13.48 6.76 8.28
C GLY A 418 -13.66 8.06 7.49
N GLN A 419 -13.12 8.14 6.27
CA GLN A 419 -13.37 9.24 5.33
C GLN A 419 -14.39 8.85 4.24
N ASP A 420 -15.13 7.77 4.45
CA ASP A 420 -16.06 7.18 3.49
C ASP A 420 -17.16 8.18 3.09
N GLN A 421 -17.72 8.93 4.05
CA GLN A 421 -18.67 10.01 3.78
C GLN A 421 -18.17 11.10 2.80
N HIS A 422 -16.87 11.10 2.50
CA HIS A 422 -16.20 11.93 1.50
C HIS A 422 -15.71 11.07 0.33
N SER A 423 -16.55 10.24 -0.29
CA SER A 423 -16.22 9.59 -1.56
C SER A 423 -16.88 10.32 -2.72
N LEU A 424 -16.21 10.37 -3.89
CA LEU A 424 -16.77 11.00 -5.09
C LEU A 424 -17.90 10.15 -5.67
N ASN A 425 -17.69 8.84 -5.66
CA ASN A 425 -18.64 7.83 -6.07
C ASN A 425 -18.40 6.57 -5.23
N PRO A 426 -19.19 5.50 -5.40
CA PRO A 426 -19.11 4.30 -4.58
C PRO A 426 -17.78 3.53 -4.66
N LEU A 427 -16.83 3.94 -5.50
CA LEU A 427 -15.51 3.29 -5.67
C LEU A 427 -14.35 4.26 -5.50
N ALA A 428 -14.51 5.49 -6.00
CA ALA A 428 -13.47 6.49 -6.02
C ALA A 428 -13.52 7.40 -4.78
N PRO A 429 -12.40 7.58 -4.08
CA PRO A 429 -12.31 8.56 -3.00
C PRO A 429 -12.57 9.98 -3.53
N SER A 430 -13.04 10.90 -2.67
CA SER A 430 -13.19 12.31 -3.07
C SER A 430 -11.84 13.04 -3.16
N GLN A 431 -11.88 14.26 -3.70
CA GLN A 431 -10.72 15.13 -3.75
C GLN A 431 -10.23 15.52 -2.34
N LEU A 432 -11.15 15.82 -1.42
CA LEU A 432 -10.85 16.16 -0.03
C LEU A 432 -11.68 15.30 0.95
N PRO A 433 -11.03 14.57 1.88
CA PRO A 433 -9.61 14.68 2.21
C PRO A 433 -8.69 13.76 1.38
N CYS A 434 -9.28 12.76 0.71
CA CYS A 434 -8.55 11.59 0.24
C CYS A 434 -7.59 11.86 -0.91
N GLY A 435 -7.97 12.69 -1.89
CA GLY A 435 -7.10 13.09 -3.00
C GLY A 435 -5.87 13.88 -2.53
N ALA A 436 -6.01 14.74 -1.52
CA ALA A 436 -4.89 15.46 -0.92
C ALA A 436 -3.94 14.53 -0.16
N LEU A 437 -4.49 13.62 0.65
CA LEU A 437 -3.68 12.59 1.33
C LEU A 437 -2.92 11.71 0.31
N PHE A 438 -3.57 11.34 -0.79
CA PHE A 438 -2.91 10.66 -1.91
C PHE A 438 -1.74 11.46 -2.47
N GLY A 439 -1.94 12.76 -2.76
CA GLY A 439 -0.88 13.62 -3.26
C GLY A 439 0.32 13.68 -2.32
N GLU A 440 0.09 13.82 -1.02
CA GLU A 440 1.17 13.82 -0.02
C GLU A 440 1.90 12.47 0.03
N MET A 441 1.18 11.35 0.08
CA MET A 441 1.77 10.01 0.06
C MET A 441 2.62 9.78 -1.19
N MET A 442 2.11 10.18 -2.35
CA MET A 442 2.82 10.05 -3.63
C MET A 442 4.10 10.88 -3.66
N LEU A 443 4.06 12.14 -3.23
CA LEU A 443 5.25 13.00 -3.17
C LEU A 443 6.29 12.44 -2.21
N TRP A 444 5.85 11.93 -1.06
CA TRP A 444 6.73 11.35 -0.06
C TRP A 444 7.46 10.12 -0.59
N HIS A 445 6.73 9.17 -1.20
CA HIS A 445 7.33 7.96 -1.78
C HIS A 445 8.20 8.27 -3.00
N LEU A 446 7.84 9.28 -3.81
CA LEU A 446 8.68 9.71 -4.92
C LEU A 446 10.00 10.26 -4.40
N ARG A 447 9.97 11.14 -3.40
CA ARG A 447 11.18 11.68 -2.76
C ARG A 447 12.06 10.56 -2.22
N ASP A 448 11.48 9.59 -1.52
CA ASP A 448 12.23 8.44 -1.01
C ASP A 448 12.84 7.59 -2.13
N ALA A 449 12.10 7.34 -3.22
CA ALA A 449 12.52 6.52 -4.33
C ALA A 449 13.69 7.10 -5.13
N VAL A 450 13.78 8.43 -5.25
CA VAL A 450 14.83 9.11 -6.05
C VAL A 450 16.01 9.61 -5.22
N SER A 451 15.88 9.61 -3.89
CA SER A 451 16.96 9.99 -2.96
C SER A 451 17.86 8.81 -2.57
N SER A 452 17.53 7.58 -3.01
CA SER A 452 18.19 6.33 -2.63
C SER A 452 19.26 5.85 -3.61
#